data_AF-A0A0G1XEY9-F1
#
_entry.id   AF-A0A0G1XEY9-F1
#
_cell.length_a   1.000
_cell.length_b   1.000
_cell.length_c   1.000
_cell.angle_alpha   90.00
_cell.angle_beta   90.00
_cell.angle_gamma   90.00
#
_symmetry.space_group_name_H-M   'P 1'
#
loop_
_entity.id
_entity.type
_entity.pdbx_description
1 polymer ?
#
loop_
_entity_poly.entity_id
_entity_poly.type
_entity_poly.pdbx_seq_one_letter_code
_entity_poly.pdbx_strand_id
1 'polypeptide(L)' 'MALRKRKKRILVFGVFDRIHAGHRFFLRAARGFGGELFVAVARDRNVLRLKKKLPRDSEQTRLRN' A
#
# COMPACT_ATOMS: atom_id res chain seq x y z
N MET A 1 -2.84 -37.46 0.12
CA MET A 1 -2.77 -36.26 1.01
C MET A 1 -2.43 -35.05 0.14
N ALA A 2 -3.39 -34.16 -0.13
CA ALA A 2 -3.17 -33.04 -1.05
C ALA A 2 -2.31 -31.94 -0.38
N LEU A 3 -1.19 -31.58 -1.00
CA LEU A 3 -0.33 -30.49 -0.53
C LEU A 3 -1.10 -29.15 -0.68
N ARG A 4 -1.47 -28.51 0.45
CA ARG A 4 -2.11 -27.18 0.41
C ARG A 4 -1.12 -26.19 -0.19
N LYS A 5 -1.36 -25.77 -1.44
CA LYS A 5 -0.55 -24.75 -2.12
C LYS A 5 -0.63 -23.45 -1.32
N ARG A 6 0.50 -23.00 -0.76
CA ARG A 6 0.55 -21.73 -0.01
C ARG A 6 0.17 -20.58 -0.94
N LYS A 7 -0.81 -19.75 -0.55
CA LYS A 7 -1.15 -18.54 -1.29
C LYS A 7 0.06 -17.61 -1.33
N LYS A 8 0.44 -17.16 -2.52
CA LYS A 8 1.49 -16.15 -2.72
C LYS A 8 1.07 -14.86 -2.02
N ARG A 9 1.96 -14.23 -1.26
CA ARG A 9 1.71 -12.96 -0.59
C ARG A 9 2.58 -11.89 -1.22
N ILE A 10 1.96 -10.76 -1.55
CA ILE A 10 2.61 -9.61 -2.17
C ILE A 10 2.48 -8.44 -1.19
N LEU A 11 3.59 -7.79 -0.89
CA LEU A 11 3.61 -6.61 -0.03
C LEU A 11 4.06 -5.40 -0.85
N VAL A 12 3.29 -4.33 -0.78
CA VAL A 12 3.68 -3.01 -1.27
C VAL A 12 3.55 -2.00 -0.14
N PHE A 13 4.33 -0.93 -0.18
CA PHE A 13 4.29 0.12 0.82
C PHE A 13 4.39 1.50 0.18
N GLY A 14 3.80 2.50 0.82
CA GLY A 14 3.79 3.85 0.29
C GLY A 14 3.07 4.83 1.21
N VAL A 15 3.18 6.12 0.90
CA VAL A 15 2.38 7.14 1.59
C VAL A 15 0.94 7.09 1.12
N PHE A 16 0.71 6.88 -0.19
CA PHE A 16 -0.62 6.84 -0.82
C PHE A 16 -1.47 8.09 -0.49
N ASP A 17 -0.81 9.25 -0.43
CA ASP A 17 -1.47 10.53 -0.21
C ASP A 17 -2.33 10.90 -1.43
N ARG A 18 -3.63 11.15 -1.21
CA ARG A 18 -4.65 11.41 -2.25
C ARG A 18 -4.54 10.47 -3.46
N ILE A 19 -5.08 9.26 -3.32
CA ILE A 19 -5.04 8.19 -4.34
C ILE A 19 -5.45 8.73 -5.73
N HIS A 20 -4.49 8.71 -6.66
CA HIS A 20 -4.66 9.16 -8.04
C HIS A 20 -4.38 8.02 -9.04
N ALA A 21 -4.48 8.31 -10.34
CA ALA A 21 -4.39 7.31 -11.40
C ALA A 21 -3.09 6.48 -11.34
N GLY A 22 -1.96 7.12 -11.02
CA GLY A 22 -0.67 6.45 -10.82
C GLY A 22 -0.69 5.40 -9.70
N HIS A 23 -1.25 5.71 -8.52
CA HIS A 23 -1.40 4.73 -7.45
C HIS A 23 -2.30 3.57 -7.87
N ARG A 24 -3.42 3.84 -8.55
CA ARG A 24 -4.34 2.81 -9.05
C ARG A 24 -3.66 1.89 -10.07
N PHE A 25 -2.87 2.47 -10.98
CA PHE A 25 -2.09 1.69 -11.94
C PHE A 25 -1.07 0.78 -11.23
N PHE A 26 -0.30 1.33 -10.29
CA PHE A 26 0.66 0.57 -9.51
C PHE A 26 0.03 -0.58 -8.73
N LEU A 27 -1.08 -0.33 -8.03
CA LEU A 27 -1.78 -1.36 -7.23
C LEU A 27 -2.40 -2.44 -8.12
N ARG A 28 -2.94 -2.09 -9.30
CA ARG A 28 -3.42 -3.08 -10.28
C ARG A 28 -2.28 -3.95 -10.82
N ALA A 29 -1.13 -3.36 -11.15
CA ALA A 29 0.05 -4.10 -11.55
C ALA A 29 0.51 -5.05 -10.44
N ALA A 30 0.56 -4.57 -9.19
CA ALA A 30 0.89 -5.39 -8.01
C ALA A 30 -0.09 -6.56 -7.85
N ARG A 31 -1.40 -6.32 -8.02
CA ARG A 31 -2.44 -7.36 -7.98
C ARG A 31 -2.24 -8.43 -9.06
N GLY A 32 -1.72 -8.05 -10.23
CA GLY A 32 -1.44 -8.95 -11.36
C GLY A 32 -0.40 -10.05 -11.06
N PHE A 33 0.45 -9.88 -10.03
CA PHE A 33 1.41 -10.91 -9.63
C PHE A 33 0.77 -12.14 -8.94
N GLY A 34 -0.54 -12.09 -8.68
CA GLY A 34 -1.36 -13.19 -8.16
C GLY A 34 -1.20 -13.44 -6.65
N GLY A 35 -2.22 -14.04 -6.03
CA GLY A 35 -2.23 -14.34 -4.60
C GLY A 35 -2.92 -13.26 -3.75
N GLU A 36 -2.36 -12.90 -2.60
CA GLU A 36 -2.89 -11.94 -1.63
C GLU A 36 -2.04 -10.67 -1.63
N LEU A 37 -2.64 -9.51 -1.88
CA LEU A 37 -1.96 -8.21 -1.89
C LEU A 37 -2.17 -7.50 -0.56
N PHE A 38 -1.08 -7.20 0.12
CA PHE A 38 -1.03 -6.39 1.34
C PHE A 38 -0.44 -5.02 1.00
N VAL A 39 -1.12 -3.97 1.41
CA VAL A 39 -0.72 -2.58 1.18
C VAL A 39 -0.42 -1.93 2.52
N ALA A 40 0.83 -1.55 2.76
CA ALA A 40 1.24 -0.86 3.97
C ALA A 40 1.23 0.66 3.75
N VAL A 41 0.36 1.36 4.47
CA VAL A 41 0.27 2.83 4.45
C VAL A 41 1.24 3.43 5.47
N ALA A 42 2.09 4.35 5.02
CA ALA A 42 3.07 5.00 5.89
C ALA A 42 2.40 5.91 6.94
N ARG A 43 2.86 5.83 8.20
CA ARG A 43 2.40 6.70 9.29
C ARG A 43 2.86 8.14 9.09
N ASP A 44 2.05 9.11 9.51
CA ASP A 44 2.33 10.55 9.38
C ASP A 44 3.66 10.92 10.03
N ARG A 45 3.93 10.37 11.22
CA ARG A 45 5.21 10.57 11.93
C ARG A 45 6.43 10.15 11.11
N ASN A 46 6.31 9.09 10.30
CA ASN A 46 7.41 8.61 9.47
C ASN A 46 7.60 9.49 8.25
N VAL A 47 6.50 9.95 7.65
CA VAL A 47 6.56 10.89 6.51
C VAL A 47 7.18 12.21 6.95
N LEU A 48 6.76 12.75 8.09
CA LEU A 48 7.34 13.97 8.66
C LEU A 48 8.84 13.82 8.94
N ARG A 49 9.23 12.74 9.63
CA ARG A 49 10.64 12.49 9.99
C ARG A 49 11.56 12.43 8.76
N LEU A 50 11.12 11.72 7.72
CA LEU A 50 11.94 11.41 6.53
C LEU A 50 11.84 12.47 5.42
N LYS A 51 10.65 13.01 5.18
CA LYS A 51 10.38 13.96 4.09
C LYS A 51 10.27 15.41 4.53
N LYS A 52 10.33 15.67 5.85
CA LYS A 52 10.20 17.00 6.47
C LYS A 52 8.90 17.72 6.11
N LYS A 53 7.86 16.95 5.77
CA LYS A 53 6.51 17.45 5.46
C LYS A 53 5.46 16.41 5.80
N LEU A 54 4.25 16.87 6.13
CA LEU A 54 3.09 16.01 6.30
C LEU A 54 2.45 15.69 4.92
N PRO A 55 1.80 14.53 4.78
CA PRO A 55 0.85 14.30 3.69
C PRO A 55 -0.32 15.29 3.75
N ARG A 56 -1.08 15.39 2.65
CA ARG A 56 -2.31 16.20 2.64
C ARG A 56 -3.44 15.53 3.43
N ASP A 57 -3.55 14.20 3.33
CA ASP A 57 -4.54 13.41 4.06
C ASP A 57 -3.90 12.73 5.28
N SER A 58 -4.64 12.66 6.40
CA SER A 58 -4.18 11.95 7.61
C SER A 58 -3.90 10.46 7.33
N GLU A 59 -3.05 9.82 8.13
CA GLU A 59 -2.80 8.37 7.99
C GLU A 59 -4.08 7.52 8.08
N GLN A 60 -5.07 7.93 8.86
CA GLN A 60 -6.37 7.28 9.00
C GLN A 60 -7.23 7.46 7.74
N THR A 61 -7.19 8.64 7.13
CA THR A 61 -7.86 8.90 5.84
C THR A 61 -7.23 8.04 4.75
N ARG A 62 -5.90 8.04 4.64
CA ARG A 62 -5.16 7.26 3.64
C ARG A 62 -5.32 5.75 3.80
N LEU A 63 -5.58 5.27 5.01
CA LEU A 63 -5.86 3.85 5.29
C LEU A 63 -7.27 3.41 4.84
N ARG A 64 -8.24 4.32 4.78
CA ARG A 64 -9.63 4.03 4.39
C ARG A 64 -9.90 4.15 2.89
N ASN A 65 -9.04 4.88 2.16
CA ASN A 65 -9.19 5.19 0.74
C ASN A 65 -8.81 4.03 -0.20
#